data_AF-A0A031IVH3-F1
#
_entry.id   AF-A0A031IVH3-F1
#
_cell.length_a   1.000
_cell.length_b   1.000
_cell.length_c   1.000
_cell.angle_alpha   90.00
_cell.angle_beta   90.00
_cell.angle_gamma   90.00
#
_symmetry.space_group_name_H-M   'P 1'
#
loop_
_entity.id
_entity.type
_entity.pdbx_description
1 polymer ?
#
loop_
_entity_poly.entity_id
_entity_poly.type
_entity_poly.pdbx_seq_one_letter_code
_entity_poly.pdbx_strand_id
1 'polypeptide(L)'
;MQPTLRKGITLTVILLLFLAFNLVWIAKIPDIRWDLSRHKVHTLSPPARQLLSSLESPMDLYYFNTNNDPKRSFALKRHGKHIEDRLREYEKAAKGMINLHLIDPGSFSEDAYKARLFGLDDQAGFLGLIGTRAGHGAQRIESFSLDREPLLEYEISHLIYKLQYPDRPVIGLLSGLAMGDYAGQLVTEMQRHFNLVNLEATTERIPEHVKTLMVVRPEALPEQSLYGIEQFVLRGGKLMMFIDPMPEQSSNITSANARLTEVLSAWGVEMPADKFLIDHRYAESAAPELGKLPVQYPGRLKLPRQAMNTHDISTWKLNTVTVSSSGALFHRKKSGTTLTPLLQSSGQSRLLETNRFTSAHEIDSTADNASTRAQHHVIAARIEGPAYSAFPDGIKEQPAGLQKAAQIHVVVVADTDLLTDHINSSAPDSNAVFILNTLDNLSASDSLANIRPRAPMDRSKNIMERIRDNAEQAYEQKATELERRLLRTEQEWQMLNPPAAPLGSQAVDTTPQLVALNKERLRLPMELHALRAQTHAEVHRLELAIKLFVTLAIPGVLCLVAWVVFVRNKRRRLQASVGLS
;
A
#
# COMPACT_ATOMS: atom_id res chain seq x y z
N MET A 1 2.35 74.10 -7.85
CA MET A 1 2.84 72.70 -8.02
C MET A 1 3.07 71.99 -6.67
N GLN A 2 2.11 72.02 -5.72
CA GLN A 2 2.25 71.35 -4.41
C GLN A 2 1.15 70.32 -3.98
N PRO A 3 0.01 70.13 -4.69
CA PRO A 3 -0.98 69.13 -4.25
C PRO A 3 -0.71 67.70 -4.76
N THR A 4 0.14 67.51 -5.79
CA THR A 4 0.45 66.19 -6.35
C THR A 4 1.51 65.44 -5.54
N LEU A 5 2.52 66.15 -5.03
CA LEU A 5 3.58 65.56 -4.20
C LEU A 5 3.05 65.06 -2.85
N ARG A 6 2.17 65.85 -2.20
CA ARG A 6 1.51 65.45 -0.94
C ARG A 6 0.63 64.21 -1.11
N LYS A 7 -0.13 64.13 -2.22
CA LYS A 7 -0.96 62.97 -2.55
C LYS A 7 -0.11 61.70 -2.77
N GLY A 8 1.03 61.83 -3.44
CA GLY A 8 2.00 60.75 -3.62
C GLY A 8 2.52 60.21 -2.29
N ILE A 9 3.01 61.08 -1.40
CA ILE A 9 3.54 60.70 -0.09
C ILE A 9 2.48 60.02 0.77
N THR A 10 1.24 60.54 0.82
CA THR A 10 0.14 59.86 1.55
C THR A 10 -0.17 58.49 0.98
N LEU A 11 -0.11 58.32 -0.35
CA LEU A 11 -0.35 57.02 -0.97
C LEU A 11 0.74 56.02 -0.61
N THR A 12 2.01 56.45 -0.61
CA THR A 12 3.15 55.61 -0.22
C THR A 12 3.10 55.22 1.25
N VAL A 13 2.72 56.15 2.13
CA VAL A 13 2.58 55.88 3.57
C VAL A 13 1.43 54.90 3.82
N ILE A 14 0.27 55.08 3.17
CA ILE A 14 -0.86 54.16 3.27
C ILE A 14 -0.48 52.77 2.73
N LEU A 15 0.27 52.70 1.63
CA LEU A 15 0.76 51.43 1.08
C LEU A 15 1.70 50.72 2.05
N LEU A 16 2.64 51.44 2.66
CA LEU A 16 3.56 50.89 3.66
C LEU A 16 2.83 50.42 4.92
N LEU A 17 1.84 51.19 5.40
CA LEU A 17 1.01 50.82 6.55
C LEU A 17 0.15 49.59 6.25
N PHE A 18 -0.41 49.51 5.03
CA PHE A 18 -1.14 48.33 4.58
C PHE A 18 -0.23 47.10 4.49
N LEU A 19 0.99 47.26 3.96
CA LEU A 19 1.97 46.18 3.86
C LEU A 19 2.38 45.67 5.25
N ALA A 20 2.68 46.59 6.17
CA ALA A 20 3.04 46.28 7.56
C ALA A 20 1.90 45.60 8.30
N PHE A 21 0.66 46.09 8.14
CA PHE A 21 -0.52 45.46 8.71
C PHE A 21 -0.73 44.04 8.18
N ASN A 22 -0.58 43.83 6.86
CA ASN A 22 -0.70 42.50 6.26
C ASN A 22 0.38 41.54 6.78
N LEU A 23 1.63 42.01 6.92
CA LEU A 23 2.75 41.20 7.41
C LEU A 23 2.53 40.70 8.85
N VAL A 24 1.99 41.56 9.72
CA VAL A 24 1.69 41.21 11.12
C VAL A 24 0.46 40.32 11.23
N TRP A 25 -0.57 40.55 10.42
CA TRP A 25 -1.81 39.78 10.48
C TRP A 25 -1.70 38.40 9.81
N ILE A 26 -0.89 38.24 8.76
CA ILE A 26 -0.64 36.95 8.10
C ILE A 26 -0.13 35.89 9.09
N ALA A 27 0.70 36.30 10.06
CA ALA A 27 1.21 35.40 11.10
C ALA A 27 0.17 35.03 12.17
N LYS A 28 -0.96 35.74 12.26
CA LYS A 28 -2.03 35.52 13.25
C LYS A 28 -3.30 34.90 12.67
N ILE A 29 -3.39 34.72 11.35
CA ILE A 29 -4.49 33.96 10.76
C ILE A 29 -4.29 32.49 11.18
N PRO A 30 -5.31 31.83 11.78
CA PRO A 30 -5.24 30.41 12.09
C PRO A 30 -4.82 29.66 10.84
N ASP A 31 -3.91 28.71 10.96
CA ASP A 31 -3.37 27.88 9.87
C ASP A 31 -4.47 26.93 9.34
N ILE A 32 -5.50 27.55 8.79
CA ILE A 32 -6.67 26.97 8.16
C ILE A 32 -6.22 26.76 6.71
N ARG A 33 -5.47 25.68 6.52
CA ARG A 33 -5.18 25.13 5.20
C ARG A 33 -6.49 24.64 4.61
N TRP A 34 -7.17 25.49 3.85
CA TRP A 34 -8.25 25.02 2.98
C TRP A 34 -7.58 24.15 1.94
N ASP A 35 -7.69 22.84 2.12
CA ASP A 35 -7.31 21.91 1.09
C ASP A 35 -8.31 22.05 -0.07
N LEU A 36 -8.03 23.02 -0.95
CA LEU A 36 -8.76 23.30 -2.18
C LEU A 36 -8.45 22.26 -3.27
N SER A 37 -7.67 21.21 -2.95
CA SER A 37 -7.62 20.05 -3.83
C SER A 37 -9.03 19.46 -3.92
N ARG A 38 -9.43 19.03 -5.12
CA ARG A 38 -10.77 18.48 -5.37
C ARG A 38 -11.14 17.29 -4.47
N HIS A 39 -10.17 16.70 -3.75
CA HIS A 39 -10.34 15.44 -3.00
C HIS A 39 -9.83 15.48 -1.55
N LYS A 40 -9.49 16.64 -0.98
CA LYS A 40 -8.95 16.76 0.40
C LYS A 40 -7.78 15.78 0.68
N VAL A 41 -6.82 15.71 -0.25
CA VAL A 41 -5.75 14.70 -0.24
C VAL A 41 -4.76 14.90 0.93
N HIS A 42 -4.68 16.10 1.49
CA HIS A 42 -3.88 16.48 2.66
C HIS A 42 -4.72 16.52 3.93
N THR A 43 -5.68 15.62 4.05
CA THR A 43 -6.54 15.54 5.22
C THR A 43 -6.85 14.09 5.54
N LEU A 44 -6.66 13.70 6.80
CA LEU A 44 -7.03 12.38 7.31
C LEU A 44 -8.51 12.04 7.06
N SER A 45 -8.80 10.77 6.78
CA SER A 45 -10.17 10.30 6.64
C SER A 45 -10.95 10.45 7.95
N PRO A 46 -12.30 10.54 7.88
CA PRO A 46 -13.13 10.56 9.10
C PRO A 46 -12.87 9.35 10.02
N PRO A 47 -12.77 8.10 9.52
CA PRO A 47 -12.43 6.94 10.36
C PRO A 47 -11.06 7.06 11.04
N ALA A 48 -10.02 7.53 10.34
CA ALA A 48 -8.71 7.76 10.95
C ALA A 48 -8.77 8.81 12.07
N ARG A 49 -9.52 9.90 11.89
CA ARG A 49 -9.72 10.89 12.96
C ARG A 49 -10.48 10.31 14.16
N GLN A 50 -11.45 9.44 13.92
CA GLN A 50 -12.19 8.77 14.99
C GLN A 50 -11.25 7.88 15.81
N LEU A 51 -10.40 7.08 15.14
CA LEU A 51 -9.37 6.28 15.81
C LEU A 51 -8.47 7.15 16.69
N LEU A 52 -8.00 8.29 16.18
CA LEU A 52 -7.13 9.20 16.93
C LEU A 52 -7.83 9.89 18.11
N SER A 53 -9.14 10.14 17.99
CA SER A 53 -9.93 10.69 19.09
C SER A 53 -10.22 9.67 20.20
N SER A 54 -10.12 8.37 19.91
CA SER A 54 -10.30 7.28 20.87
C SER A 54 -9.01 6.81 21.54
N LEU A 55 -7.88 7.49 21.34
CA LEU A 55 -6.63 7.15 22.01
C LEU A 55 -6.75 7.38 23.52
N GLU A 56 -6.35 6.39 24.31
CA GLU A 56 -6.47 6.44 25.78
C GLU A 56 -5.13 6.75 26.46
N SER A 57 -4.02 6.59 25.76
CA SER A 57 -2.68 6.82 26.30
C SER A 57 -1.77 7.52 25.29
N PRO A 58 -0.84 8.38 25.75
CA PRO A 58 0.13 9.00 24.88
C PRO A 58 1.10 7.96 24.30
N MET A 59 1.54 8.20 23.05
CA MET A 59 2.51 7.36 22.35
C MET A 59 3.51 8.20 21.56
N ASP A 60 4.74 7.71 21.44
CA ASP A 60 5.80 8.34 20.66
C ASP A 60 5.97 7.64 19.32
N LEU A 61 6.00 8.43 18.25
CA LEU A 61 6.25 7.97 16.89
C LEU A 61 7.59 8.55 16.40
N TYR A 62 8.53 7.68 16.05
CA TYR A 62 9.84 8.02 15.53
C TYR A 62 9.89 7.69 14.05
N TYR A 63 9.87 8.73 13.21
CA TYR A 63 9.95 8.60 11.76
C TYR A 63 11.40 8.80 11.30
N PHE A 64 11.97 7.75 10.72
CA PHE A 64 13.32 7.73 10.20
C PHE A 64 13.28 7.93 8.69
N ASN A 65 13.87 9.03 8.22
CA ASN A 65 13.91 9.37 6.80
C ASN A 65 15.26 9.96 6.40
N THR A 66 16.12 9.14 5.78
CA THR A 66 17.44 9.56 5.27
C THR A 66 17.31 10.43 4.02
N ASN A 67 17.34 11.77 4.16
CA ASN A 67 17.03 12.65 3.02
C ASN A 67 18.14 12.71 1.95
N ASN A 68 19.40 12.50 2.34
CA ASN A 68 20.59 12.74 1.51
C ASN A 68 21.27 11.48 0.99
N ASP A 69 20.58 10.34 0.93
CA ASP A 69 21.17 9.11 0.40
C ASP A 69 21.41 9.22 -1.13
N PRO A 70 22.63 8.94 -1.63
CA PRO A 70 22.95 8.99 -3.05
C PRO A 70 22.17 7.95 -3.88
N LYS A 71 21.68 6.86 -3.28
CA LYS A 71 20.90 5.80 -3.95
C LYS A 71 19.40 6.12 -4.03
N ARG A 72 18.94 7.25 -3.51
CA ARG A 72 17.51 7.61 -3.47
C ARG A 72 17.06 8.42 -4.68
N SER A 73 16.12 7.83 -5.43
CA SER A 73 15.40 8.50 -6.49
C SER A 73 14.56 9.68 -5.97
N PHE A 74 14.34 10.66 -6.83
CA PHE A 74 13.46 11.81 -6.57
C PHE A 74 12.04 11.40 -6.15
N ALA A 75 11.50 10.35 -6.77
CA ALA A 75 10.19 9.81 -6.42
C ALA A 75 10.12 9.38 -4.95
N LEU A 76 11.16 8.69 -4.47
CA LEU A 76 11.24 8.21 -3.09
C LEU A 76 11.44 9.36 -2.09
N LYS A 77 12.24 10.38 -2.43
CA LYS A 77 12.39 11.60 -1.61
C LYS A 77 11.07 12.34 -1.42
N ARG A 78 10.29 12.48 -2.49
CA ARG A 78 8.96 13.10 -2.42
C ARG A 78 7.99 12.27 -1.60
N HIS A 79 8.03 10.95 -1.75
CA HIS A 79 7.21 10.05 -0.95
C HIS A 79 7.54 10.16 0.54
N GLY A 80 8.84 10.20 0.90
CA GLY A 80 9.27 10.46 2.27
C GLY A 80 8.75 11.78 2.84
N LYS A 81 8.73 12.84 2.03
CA LYS A 81 8.11 14.12 2.43
C LYS A 81 6.59 14.01 2.59
N HIS A 82 5.93 13.27 1.71
CA HIS A 82 4.48 13.02 1.80
C HIS A 82 4.11 12.27 3.08
N ILE A 83 4.90 11.26 3.46
CA ILE A 83 4.74 10.52 4.72
C ILE A 83 4.95 11.46 5.92
N GLU A 84 5.98 12.31 5.91
CA GLU A 84 6.21 13.30 6.97
C GLU A 84 4.99 14.22 7.15
N ASP A 85 4.49 14.79 6.05
CA ASP A 85 3.30 15.66 6.09
C ASP A 85 2.08 14.91 6.64
N ARG A 86 1.89 13.65 6.24
CA ARG A 86 0.82 12.79 6.76
C ARG A 86 0.98 12.56 8.27
N LEU A 87 2.16 12.20 8.75
CA LEU A 87 2.40 11.96 10.18
C LEU A 87 2.17 13.23 11.02
N ARG A 88 2.51 14.41 10.51
CA ARG A 88 2.17 15.69 11.17
C ARG A 88 0.67 15.93 11.26
N GLU A 89 -0.11 15.47 10.27
CA GLU A 89 -1.58 15.49 10.37
C GLU A 89 -2.08 14.56 11.48
N TYR A 90 -1.47 13.38 11.65
CA TYR A 90 -1.77 12.45 12.76
C TYR A 90 -1.50 13.08 14.13
N GLU A 91 -0.30 13.65 14.33
CA GLU A 91 0.08 14.36 15.56
C GLU A 91 -0.91 15.48 15.88
N LYS A 92 -1.23 16.34 14.89
CA LYS A 92 -2.18 17.44 15.07
C LYS A 92 -3.59 16.95 15.42
N ALA A 93 -4.05 15.87 14.78
CA ALA A 93 -5.38 15.32 15.02
C ALA A 93 -5.50 14.59 16.37
N ALA A 94 -4.41 14.02 16.88
CA ALA A 94 -4.35 13.31 18.15
C ALA A 94 -4.32 14.23 19.39
N LYS A 95 -4.23 15.55 19.22
CA LYS A 95 -4.31 16.56 20.30
C LYS A 95 -3.40 16.28 21.51
N GLY A 96 -2.13 15.94 21.24
CA GLY A 96 -1.13 15.67 22.29
C GLY A 96 -1.05 14.21 22.75
N MET A 97 -1.86 13.30 22.18
CA MET A 97 -1.74 11.86 22.42
C MET A 97 -0.67 11.19 21.55
N ILE A 98 -0.19 11.87 20.51
CA ILE A 98 0.91 11.41 19.67
C ILE A 98 2.01 12.47 19.72
N ASN A 99 3.23 12.04 20.04
CA ASN A 99 4.44 12.86 19.93
C ASN A 99 5.25 12.38 18.73
N LEU A 100 5.42 13.23 17.71
CA LEU A 100 6.15 12.86 16.50
C LEU A 100 7.60 13.35 16.55
N HIS A 101 8.53 12.41 16.45
CA HIS A 101 9.97 12.64 16.34
C HIS A 101 10.42 12.38 14.92
N LEU A 102 11.00 13.40 14.28
CA LEU A 102 11.50 13.32 12.91
C LEU A 102 13.02 13.18 12.94
N ILE A 103 13.52 12.06 12.43
CA ILE A 103 14.93 11.69 12.52
C ILE A 103 15.48 11.53 11.10
N ASP A 104 16.54 12.27 10.79
CA ASP A 104 17.35 12.10 9.58
C ASP A 104 18.66 11.41 10.00
N PRO A 105 18.71 10.07 10.01
CA PRO A 105 19.85 9.35 10.54
C PRO A 105 21.04 9.49 9.60
N GLY A 106 22.12 10.11 10.09
CA GLY A 106 23.40 10.17 9.38
C GLY A 106 24.04 8.79 9.26
N SER A 107 24.89 8.58 8.25
CA SER A 107 25.68 7.36 8.09
C SER A 107 26.50 7.09 9.36
N PHE A 108 26.38 5.89 9.92
CA PHE A 108 27.07 5.47 11.15
C PHE A 108 26.75 6.32 12.41
N SER A 109 25.57 6.96 12.46
CA SER A 109 25.08 7.66 13.65
C SER A 109 24.46 6.73 14.70
N GLU A 110 24.31 7.21 15.94
CA GLU A 110 23.56 6.51 16.99
C GLU A 110 22.10 6.25 16.57
N ASP A 111 21.48 7.21 15.88
CA ASP A 111 20.12 7.08 15.36
C ASP A 111 20.02 5.99 14.29
N ALA A 112 21.02 5.89 13.41
CA ALA A 112 21.12 4.79 12.44
C ALA A 112 21.30 3.43 13.14
N TYR A 113 22.07 3.38 14.24
CA TYR A 113 22.20 2.16 15.04
C TYR A 113 20.88 1.76 15.71
N LYS A 114 20.16 2.72 16.32
CA LYS A 114 18.83 2.50 16.89
C LYS A 114 17.84 2.01 15.84
N ALA A 115 17.79 2.66 14.68
CA ALA A 115 16.94 2.24 13.56
C ALA A 115 17.15 0.76 13.20
N ARG A 116 18.42 0.32 13.07
CA ARG A 116 18.76 -1.09 12.80
C ARG A 116 18.40 -2.02 13.95
N LEU A 117 18.62 -1.60 15.19
CA LEU A 117 18.29 -2.40 16.37
C LEU A 117 16.79 -2.71 16.44
N PHE A 118 15.96 -1.73 16.07
CA PHE A 118 14.52 -1.91 15.92
C PHE A 118 14.12 -2.55 14.58
N GLY A 119 15.08 -2.98 13.74
CA GLY A 119 14.81 -3.73 12.51
C GLY A 119 14.27 -2.89 11.35
N LEU A 120 14.59 -1.60 11.25
CA LEU A 120 14.30 -0.82 10.04
C LEU A 120 15.24 -1.22 8.90
N ASP A 121 14.71 -1.20 7.67
CA ASP A 121 15.47 -1.50 6.45
C ASP A 121 16.34 -0.30 6.06
N ASP A 122 17.61 -0.57 5.72
CA ASP A 122 18.60 0.43 5.30
C ASP A 122 19.11 0.25 3.87
N GLN A 123 18.55 -0.69 3.08
CA GLN A 123 19.01 -0.99 1.71
C GLN A 123 19.03 0.23 0.77
N ALA A 124 18.02 1.10 0.88
CA ALA A 124 17.90 2.35 0.13
C ALA A 124 17.89 3.59 1.06
N GLY A 125 18.52 3.46 2.23
CA GLY A 125 18.44 4.41 3.34
C GLY A 125 17.12 4.31 4.10
N PHE A 126 17.12 4.63 5.39
CA PHE A 126 15.98 4.42 6.27
C PHE A 126 14.75 5.22 5.82
N LEU A 127 13.64 4.52 5.58
CA LEU A 127 12.32 5.11 5.34
C LEU A 127 11.29 4.35 6.17
N GLY A 128 11.31 4.52 7.49
CA GLY A 128 10.55 3.67 8.40
C GLY A 128 9.91 4.44 9.53
N LEU A 129 9.01 3.77 10.25
CA LEU A 129 8.32 4.33 11.41
C LEU A 129 8.43 3.35 12.57
N ILE A 130 8.82 3.85 13.73
CA ILE A 130 8.77 3.11 14.99
C ILE A 130 7.78 3.82 15.90
N GLY A 131 6.86 3.08 16.50
CA GLY A 131 5.97 3.60 17.52
C GLY A 131 6.17 2.90 18.85
N THR A 132 6.09 3.65 19.93
CA THR A 132 6.28 3.14 21.28
C THR A 132 5.20 3.68 22.21
N ARG A 133 4.82 2.86 23.20
CA ARG A 133 3.89 3.22 24.25
C ARG A 133 4.43 2.67 25.57
N ALA A 134 4.28 3.44 26.65
CA ALA A 134 4.69 2.99 27.98
C ALA A 134 4.03 1.65 28.34
N GLY A 135 4.83 0.68 28.81
CA GLY A 135 4.36 -0.63 29.23
C GLY A 135 4.11 -1.65 28.12
N HIS A 136 4.32 -1.29 26.84
CA HIS A 136 4.11 -2.18 25.70
C HIS A 136 5.31 -2.23 24.77
N GLY A 137 5.43 -3.33 24.02
CA GLY A 137 6.48 -3.49 23.03
C GLY A 137 6.37 -2.48 21.88
N ALA A 138 7.51 -2.06 21.35
CA ALA A 138 7.55 -1.18 20.18
C ALA A 138 6.94 -1.85 18.95
N GLN A 139 6.22 -1.08 18.14
CA GLN A 139 5.70 -1.49 16.84
C GLN A 139 6.47 -0.79 15.74
N ARG A 140 6.61 -1.43 14.57
CA ARG A 140 7.41 -0.87 13.47
C ARG A 140 6.79 -1.07 12.09
N ILE A 141 7.08 -0.13 11.22
CA ILE A 141 6.99 -0.26 9.76
C ILE A 141 8.43 -0.25 9.25
N GLU A 142 8.91 -1.43 8.81
CA GLU A 142 10.32 -1.64 8.44
C GLU A 142 10.78 -0.70 7.33
N SER A 143 9.92 -0.51 6.33
CA SER A 143 10.15 0.37 5.19
C SER A 143 8.81 0.76 4.55
N PHE A 144 8.62 2.05 4.28
CA PHE A 144 7.55 2.52 3.40
C PHE A 144 7.97 2.35 1.95
N SER A 145 7.01 1.99 1.10
CA SER A 145 7.28 1.77 -0.32
C SER A 145 6.25 2.49 -1.19
N LEU A 146 6.72 2.94 -2.35
CA LEU A 146 5.93 3.71 -3.32
C LEU A 146 4.72 2.92 -3.83
N ASP A 147 4.84 1.61 -4.00
CA ASP A 147 3.76 0.73 -4.47
C ASP A 147 2.62 0.58 -3.45
N ARG A 148 2.87 0.93 -2.18
CA ARG A 148 1.90 0.89 -1.07
C ARG A 148 1.38 2.26 -0.67
N GLU A 149 1.65 3.31 -1.45
CA GLU A 149 1.08 4.66 -1.23
C GLU A 149 -0.45 4.65 -1.01
N PRO A 150 -1.27 3.85 -1.74
CA PRO A 150 -2.71 3.77 -1.49
C PRO A 150 -3.10 3.28 -0.09
N LEU A 151 -2.24 2.45 0.53
CA LEU A 151 -2.44 1.85 1.85
C LEU A 151 -1.81 2.66 2.98
N LEU A 152 -1.09 3.75 2.70
CA LEU A 152 -0.28 4.49 3.68
C LEU A 152 -1.07 4.89 4.95
N GLU A 153 -2.30 5.38 4.79
CA GLU A 153 -3.14 5.77 5.92
C GLU A 153 -3.51 4.55 6.80
N TYR A 154 -3.78 3.41 6.17
CA TYR A 154 -4.02 2.15 6.86
C TYR A 154 -2.76 1.67 7.59
N GLU A 155 -1.59 1.67 6.95
CA GLU A 155 -0.34 1.19 7.57
C GLU A 155 -0.03 1.93 8.87
N ILE A 156 -0.14 3.28 8.84
CA ILE A 156 0.10 4.13 10.02
C ILE A 156 -0.97 3.89 11.09
N SER A 157 -2.25 3.87 10.69
CA SER A 157 -3.36 3.64 11.62
C SER A 157 -3.31 2.27 12.27
N HIS A 158 -2.92 1.24 11.52
CA HIS A 158 -2.77 -0.12 12.02
C HIS A 158 -1.64 -0.20 13.07
N LEU A 159 -0.49 0.47 12.83
CA LEU A 159 0.58 0.56 13.82
C LEU A 159 0.09 1.23 15.12
N ILE A 160 -0.62 2.35 15.01
CA ILE A 160 -1.21 3.06 16.16
C ILE A 160 -2.22 2.18 16.89
N TYR A 161 -3.07 1.47 16.15
CA TYR A 161 -4.06 0.57 16.71
C TYR A 161 -3.42 -0.58 17.50
N LYS A 162 -2.36 -1.21 16.98
CA LYS A 162 -1.64 -2.29 17.68
C LYS A 162 -0.92 -1.80 18.94
N LEU A 163 -0.49 -0.53 19.00
CA LEU A 163 0.06 0.07 20.22
C LEU A 163 -1.03 0.30 21.28
N GLN A 164 -2.25 0.64 20.87
CA GLN A 164 -3.38 0.84 21.77
C GLN A 164 -3.94 -0.50 22.26
N TYR A 165 -4.09 -1.48 21.36
CA TYR A 165 -4.70 -2.80 21.61
C TYR A 165 -3.72 -3.93 21.25
N PRO A 166 -2.82 -4.31 22.18
CA PRO A 166 -1.80 -5.32 21.94
C PRO A 166 -2.34 -6.77 21.95
N ASP A 167 -3.57 -6.98 22.41
CA ASP A 167 -4.16 -8.32 22.54
C ASP A 167 -4.40 -8.98 21.17
N ARG A 168 -4.14 -10.29 21.12
CA ARG A 168 -4.34 -11.09 19.91
C ARG A 168 -5.84 -11.34 19.67
N PRO A 169 -6.35 -11.07 18.46
CA PRO A 169 -7.74 -11.35 18.16
C PRO A 169 -8.02 -12.85 18.19
N VAL A 170 -9.26 -13.22 18.53
CA VAL A 170 -9.72 -14.61 18.53
C VAL A 170 -10.23 -14.99 17.15
N ILE A 171 -9.72 -16.09 16.59
CA ILE A 171 -10.13 -16.64 15.29
C ILE A 171 -10.64 -18.06 15.52
N GLY A 172 -11.88 -18.33 15.11
CA GLY A 172 -12.39 -19.69 15.04
C GLY A 172 -11.84 -20.38 13.79
N LEU A 173 -11.31 -21.59 13.93
CA LEU A 173 -10.86 -22.41 12.81
C LEU A 173 -11.76 -23.62 12.70
N LEU A 174 -12.45 -23.74 11.57
CA LEU A 174 -13.28 -24.89 11.24
C LEU A 174 -12.76 -25.48 9.93
N SER A 175 -12.26 -26.71 9.98
CA SER A 175 -11.67 -27.35 8.81
C SER A 175 -12.33 -28.70 8.55
N GLY A 176 -12.64 -28.98 7.28
CA GLY A 176 -13.02 -30.30 6.81
C GLY A 176 -11.85 -31.29 6.77
N LEU A 177 -10.62 -30.86 7.08
CA LEU A 177 -9.41 -31.66 7.08
C LEU A 177 -8.49 -31.33 8.27
N ALA A 178 -7.55 -32.24 8.58
CA ALA A 178 -6.55 -32.03 9.62
C ALA A 178 -5.40 -31.12 9.14
N MET A 179 -5.55 -29.81 9.36
CA MET A 179 -4.55 -28.78 9.00
C MET A 179 -3.12 -29.02 9.46
N GLY A 180 -2.94 -29.72 10.58
CA GLY A 180 -1.62 -29.96 11.17
C GLY A 180 -0.66 -30.73 10.26
N ASP A 181 -1.20 -31.52 9.33
CA ASP A 181 -0.39 -32.41 8.48
C ASP A 181 0.16 -31.72 7.22
N TYR A 182 -0.50 -30.67 6.73
CA TYR A 182 -0.16 -30.04 5.44
C TYR A 182 0.00 -28.51 5.49
N ALA A 183 -0.47 -27.85 6.55
CA ALA A 183 -0.41 -26.40 6.75
C ALA A 183 0.20 -26.05 8.12
N GLY A 184 1.13 -26.87 8.61
CA GLY A 184 1.70 -26.76 9.96
C GLY A 184 2.46 -25.45 10.18
N GLN A 185 3.20 -24.98 9.17
CA GLN A 185 3.91 -23.70 9.24
C GLN A 185 2.92 -22.53 9.32
N LEU A 186 1.91 -22.53 8.45
CA LEU A 186 0.86 -21.50 8.47
C LEU A 186 0.12 -21.46 9.82
N VAL A 187 -0.29 -22.61 10.35
CA VAL A 187 -0.97 -22.69 11.65
C VAL A 187 -0.08 -22.13 12.75
N THR A 188 1.22 -22.42 12.73
CA THR A 188 2.18 -21.89 13.70
C THR A 188 2.28 -20.36 13.60
N GLU A 189 2.37 -19.81 12.39
CA GLU A 189 2.37 -18.35 12.19
C GLU A 189 1.05 -17.70 12.63
N MET A 190 -0.09 -18.34 12.35
CA MET A 190 -1.39 -17.88 12.83
C MET A 190 -1.46 -17.88 14.37
N GLN A 191 -0.95 -18.92 15.04
CA GLN A 191 -0.91 -18.99 16.51
C GLN A 191 -0.01 -17.92 17.15
N ARG A 192 0.97 -17.37 16.42
CA ARG A 192 1.76 -16.23 16.91
C ARG A 192 0.94 -14.94 16.91
N HIS A 193 0.11 -14.73 15.89
CA HIS A 193 -0.62 -13.48 15.68
C HIS A 193 -2.05 -13.48 16.25
N PHE A 194 -2.65 -14.66 16.41
CA PHE A 194 -4.05 -14.84 16.79
C PHE A 194 -4.21 -15.86 17.93
N ASN A 195 -5.31 -15.74 18.67
CA ASN A 195 -5.78 -16.76 19.59
C ASN A 195 -6.72 -17.70 18.82
N LEU A 196 -6.21 -18.85 18.38
CA LEU A 196 -6.98 -19.81 17.59
C LEU A 196 -7.88 -20.67 18.47
N VAL A 197 -9.15 -20.81 18.06
CA VAL A 197 -10.13 -21.72 18.65
C VAL A 197 -10.51 -22.75 17.60
N ASN A 198 -10.01 -23.97 17.74
CA ASN A 198 -10.35 -25.07 16.84
C ASN A 198 -11.78 -25.54 17.13
N LEU A 199 -12.60 -25.58 16.08
CA LEU A 199 -13.98 -26.06 16.12
C LEU A 199 -14.08 -27.40 15.41
N GLU A 200 -14.88 -28.31 15.96
CA GLU A 200 -15.12 -29.62 15.35
C GLU A 200 -15.92 -29.47 14.05
N ALA A 201 -15.68 -30.34 13.06
CA ALA A 201 -16.38 -30.32 11.78
C ALA A 201 -17.90 -30.54 11.90
N THR A 202 -18.37 -31.10 13.01
CA THR A 202 -19.80 -31.32 13.35
C THR A 202 -20.38 -30.22 14.23
N THR A 203 -19.65 -29.12 14.47
CA THR A 203 -20.12 -28.02 15.33
C THR A 203 -21.37 -27.39 14.73
N GLU A 204 -22.46 -27.35 15.51
CA GLU A 204 -23.73 -26.75 15.12
C GLU A 204 -23.79 -25.24 15.36
N ARG A 205 -23.08 -24.76 16.39
CA ARG A 205 -23.09 -23.35 16.79
C ARG A 205 -21.68 -22.84 17.06
N ILE A 206 -21.33 -21.76 16.36
CA ILE A 206 -20.09 -21.03 16.59
C ILE A 206 -20.17 -20.30 17.95
N PRO A 207 -19.17 -20.41 18.84
CA PRO A 207 -19.16 -19.73 20.13
C PRO A 207 -19.25 -18.20 19.99
N GLU A 208 -19.98 -17.53 20.89
CA GLU A 208 -20.26 -16.08 20.78
C GLU A 208 -19.03 -15.17 20.91
N HIS A 209 -17.97 -15.65 21.54
CA HIS A 209 -16.71 -14.91 21.67
C HIS A 209 -15.88 -14.92 20.37
N VAL A 210 -16.19 -15.81 19.42
CA VAL A 210 -15.57 -15.86 18.10
C VAL A 210 -16.28 -14.84 17.21
N LYS A 211 -15.56 -13.83 16.74
CA LYS A 211 -16.08 -12.79 15.83
C LYS A 211 -15.64 -12.98 14.37
N THR A 212 -14.55 -13.71 14.17
CA THR A 212 -13.99 -14.04 12.86
C THR A 212 -13.80 -15.55 12.76
N LEU A 213 -14.29 -16.13 11.67
CA LEU A 213 -14.23 -17.56 11.38
C LEU A 213 -13.41 -17.80 10.12
N MET A 214 -12.46 -18.73 10.18
CA MET A 214 -11.78 -19.30 9.02
C MET A 214 -12.34 -20.69 8.78
N VAL A 215 -12.91 -20.90 7.58
CA VAL A 215 -13.48 -22.18 7.16
C VAL A 215 -12.68 -22.73 6.00
N VAL A 216 -12.21 -23.97 6.12
CA VAL A 216 -11.46 -24.62 5.04
C VAL A 216 -12.15 -25.87 4.60
N ARG A 217 -12.36 -25.97 3.28
CA ARG A 217 -13.06 -27.07 2.63
C ARG A 217 -14.47 -27.28 3.19
N PRO A 218 -15.36 -26.27 3.10
CA PRO A 218 -16.74 -26.41 3.55
C PRO A 218 -17.51 -27.50 2.80
N GLU A 219 -17.04 -27.94 1.63
CA GLU A 219 -17.64 -29.02 0.84
C GLU A 219 -17.71 -30.35 1.62
N ALA A 220 -16.72 -30.59 2.49
CA ALA A 220 -16.62 -31.80 3.31
C ALA A 220 -17.43 -31.71 4.61
N LEU A 221 -18.07 -30.58 4.90
CA LEU A 221 -18.81 -30.36 6.14
C LEU A 221 -20.26 -30.86 6.04
N PRO A 222 -20.83 -31.33 7.17
CA PRO A 222 -22.25 -31.68 7.23
C PRO A 222 -23.13 -30.43 7.10
N GLU A 223 -24.38 -30.65 6.68
CA GLU A 223 -25.36 -29.57 6.49
C GLU A 223 -25.58 -28.74 7.75
N GLN A 224 -25.55 -29.37 8.93
CA GLN A 224 -25.67 -28.69 10.23
C GLN A 224 -24.60 -27.61 10.42
N SER A 225 -23.36 -27.89 10.01
CA SER A 225 -22.26 -26.93 10.16
C SER A 225 -22.30 -25.84 9.10
N LEU A 226 -22.76 -26.15 7.88
CA LEU A 226 -23.03 -25.12 6.86
C LEU A 226 -24.10 -24.13 7.32
N TYR A 227 -25.17 -24.62 7.97
CA TYR A 227 -26.17 -23.78 8.60
C TYR A 227 -25.57 -22.91 9.72
N GLY A 228 -24.76 -23.50 10.60
CA GLY A 228 -24.07 -22.76 11.67
C GLY A 228 -23.15 -21.65 11.14
N ILE A 229 -22.41 -21.91 10.07
CA ILE A 229 -21.55 -20.94 9.38
C ILE A 229 -22.39 -19.81 8.79
N GLU A 230 -23.49 -20.13 8.10
CA GLU A 230 -24.36 -19.13 7.51
C GLU A 230 -24.97 -18.23 8.60
N GLN A 231 -25.51 -18.82 9.66
CA GLN A 231 -26.10 -18.06 10.77
C GLN A 231 -25.07 -17.18 11.48
N PHE A 232 -23.81 -17.61 11.55
CA PHE A 232 -22.71 -16.79 12.04
C PHE A 232 -22.50 -15.55 11.15
N VAL A 233 -22.46 -15.71 9.82
CA VAL A 233 -22.33 -14.58 8.88
C VAL A 233 -23.53 -13.64 8.96
N LEU A 234 -24.75 -14.18 9.02
CA LEU A 234 -25.97 -13.37 9.08
C LEU A 234 -26.10 -12.58 10.39
N ARG A 235 -25.48 -13.04 11.48
CA ARG A 235 -25.36 -12.29 12.75
C ARG A 235 -24.33 -11.14 12.69
N GLY A 236 -23.61 -10.98 11.57
CA GLY A 236 -22.53 -10.01 11.42
C GLY A 236 -21.14 -10.58 11.73
N GLY A 237 -21.03 -11.89 11.91
CA GLY A 237 -19.74 -12.58 11.97
C GLY A 237 -18.97 -12.44 10.65
N LYS A 238 -17.65 -12.39 10.75
CA LYS A 238 -16.76 -12.18 9.60
C LYS A 238 -16.14 -13.50 9.17
N LEU A 239 -16.19 -13.82 7.88
CA LEU A 239 -15.83 -15.14 7.38
C LEU A 239 -14.69 -15.06 6.36
N MET A 240 -13.69 -15.91 6.51
CA MET A 240 -12.75 -16.26 5.46
C MET A 240 -12.96 -17.73 5.10
N MET A 241 -13.24 -18.04 3.85
CA MET A 241 -13.61 -19.37 3.38
C MET A 241 -12.70 -19.79 2.22
N PHE A 242 -12.20 -21.03 2.29
CA PHE A 242 -11.40 -21.64 1.23
C PHE A 242 -12.18 -22.80 0.63
N ILE A 243 -12.52 -22.67 -0.65
CA ILE A 243 -13.24 -23.64 -1.48
C ILE A 243 -12.34 -24.09 -2.61
N ASP A 244 -12.48 -25.32 -3.08
CA ASP A 244 -11.54 -25.90 -4.04
C ASP A 244 -12.22 -26.88 -4.99
N PRO A 245 -12.16 -26.67 -6.32
CA PRO A 245 -12.68 -27.65 -7.28
C PRO A 245 -11.80 -28.92 -7.38
N MET A 246 -10.51 -28.84 -7.09
CA MET A 246 -9.55 -29.94 -7.28
C MET A 246 -8.36 -29.86 -6.30
N PRO A 247 -8.56 -30.21 -5.03
CA PRO A 247 -7.49 -30.17 -4.02
C PRO A 247 -6.41 -31.23 -4.32
N GLU A 248 -5.13 -30.82 -4.39
CA GLU A 248 -4.00 -31.74 -4.62
C GLU A 248 -3.80 -32.73 -3.47
N GLN A 249 -4.23 -32.37 -2.26
CA GLN A 249 -4.06 -33.17 -1.04
C GLN A 249 -5.03 -34.35 -0.89
N SER A 250 -6.09 -34.42 -1.69
CA SER A 250 -7.05 -35.53 -1.64
C SER A 250 -7.37 -36.07 -3.02
N SER A 251 -7.03 -37.34 -3.25
CA SER A 251 -7.31 -38.08 -4.48
C SER A 251 -8.81 -38.30 -4.75
N ASN A 252 -9.67 -38.05 -3.76
CA ASN A 252 -11.12 -38.06 -3.92
C ASN A 252 -11.59 -36.69 -4.43
N ILE A 253 -11.88 -36.61 -5.72
CA ILE A 253 -12.69 -35.53 -6.29
C ILE A 253 -14.02 -35.56 -5.55
N THR A 254 -14.22 -34.64 -4.62
CA THR A 254 -15.44 -34.59 -3.82
C THR A 254 -16.53 -33.97 -4.69
N SER A 255 -17.67 -34.66 -4.81
CA SER A 255 -18.80 -34.14 -5.57
C SER A 255 -19.25 -32.79 -5.01
N ALA A 256 -19.65 -31.86 -5.88
CA ALA A 256 -20.12 -30.54 -5.50
C ALA A 256 -21.18 -30.63 -4.38
N ASN A 257 -20.93 -29.97 -3.26
CA ASN A 257 -21.91 -29.89 -2.18
C ASN A 257 -23.01 -28.90 -2.59
N ALA A 258 -24.18 -29.42 -3.00
CA ALA A 258 -25.30 -28.62 -3.50
C ALA A 258 -25.71 -27.52 -2.52
N ARG A 259 -25.66 -27.81 -1.21
CA ARG A 259 -26.05 -26.85 -0.17
C ARG A 259 -25.04 -25.71 -0.04
N LEU A 260 -23.75 -25.98 -0.18
CA LEU A 260 -22.73 -24.92 -0.25
C LEU A 260 -22.96 -24.02 -1.47
N THR A 261 -23.27 -24.61 -2.63
CA THR A 261 -23.59 -23.85 -3.85
C THR A 261 -24.78 -22.93 -3.66
N GLU A 262 -25.82 -23.38 -2.94
CA GLU A 262 -26.97 -22.56 -2.56
C GLU A 262 -26.58 -21.39 -1.65
N VAL A 263 -25.74 -21.63 -0.63
CA VAL A 263 -25.22 -20.59 0.27
C VAL A 263 -24.43 -19.52 -0.49
N LEU A 264 -23.46 -19.93 -1.33
CA LEU A 264 -22.69 -19.01 -2.16
C LEU A 264 -23.61 -18.21 -3.11
N SER A 265 -24.59 -18.90 -3.71
CA SER A 265 -25.57 -18.29 -4.61
C SER A 265 -26.45 -17.25 -3.92
N ALA A 266 -26.82 -17.48 -2.66
CA ALA A 266 -27.56 -16.54 -1.82
C ALA A 266 -26.72 -15.31 -1.44
N TRP A 267 -25.39 -15.47 -1.34
CA TRP A 267 -24.43 -14.38 -1.13
C TRP A 267 -24.00 -13.70 -2.44
N GLY A 268 -24.52 -14.13 -3.59
CA GLY A 268 -24.29 -13.50 -4.88
C GLY A 268 -23.03 -13.96 -5.62
N VAL A 269 -22.47 -15.10 -5.24
CA VAL A 269 -21.27 -15.68 -5.85
C VAL A 269 -21.56 -17.08 -6.39
N GLU A 270 -21.01 -17.38 -7.56
CA GLU A 270 -21.05 -18.71 -8.15
C GLU A 270 -19.61 -19.20 -8.37
N MET A 271 -19.35 -20.46 -8.08
CA MET A 271 -18.10 -21.15 -8.41
C MET A 271 -18.43 -22.49 -9.07
N PRO A 272 -18.00 -22.74 -10.32
CA PRO A 272 -18.10 -24.06 -10.93
C PRO A 272 -17.21 -25.05 -10.17
N ALA A 273 -17.78 -26.15 -9.70
CA ALA A 273 -17.06 -27.17 -8.93
C ALA A 273 -16.28 -28.16 -9.82
N ASP A 274 -16.58 -28.20 -11.11
CA ASP A 274 -16.00 -29.10 -12.11
C ASP A 274 -14.91 -28.43 -12.97
N LYS A 275 -14.52 -27.20 -12.65
CA LYS A 275 -13.57 -26.43 -13.45
C LYS A 275 -12.47 -25.80 -12.62
N PHE A 276 -11.25 -25.88 -13.14
CA PHE A 276 -10.08 -25.21 -12.59
C PHE A 276 -9.48 -24.25 -13.61
N LEU A 277 -8.72 -23.28 -13.10
CA LEU A 277 -8.13 -22.20 -13.86
C LEU A 277 -6.73 -22.58 -14.34
N ILE A 278 -6.46 -22.30 -15.61
CA ILE A 278 -5.12 -22.29 -16.19
C ILE A 278 -4.77 -20.90 -16.71
N ASP A 279 -3.50 -20.53 -16.60
CA ASP A 279 -3.01 -19.25 -17.10
C ASP A 279 -1.53 -19.33 -17.48
N HIS A 280 -1.25 -19.42 -18.77
CA HIS A 280 0.11 -19.53 -19.29
C HIS A 280 1.00 -18.32 -18.94
N ARG A 281 0.42 -17.14 -18.71
CA ARG A 281 1.19 -15.94 -18.39
C ARG A 281 1.72 -15.95 -16.96
N TYR A 282 0.96 -16.55 -16.05
CA TYR A 282 1.32 -16.65 -14.63
C TYR A 282 1.74 -18.07 -14.23
N ALA A 283 1.75 -19.02 -15.16
CA ALA A 283 2.18 -20.39 -14.93
C ALA A 283 3.62 -20.43 -14.41
N GLU A 284 3.83 -21.20 -13.35
CA GLU A 284 5.15 -21.42 -12.79
C GLU A 284 5.94 -22.42 -13.65
N SER A 285 7.15 -22.05 -14.03
CA SER A 285 8.10 -22.96 -14.67
C SER A 285 8.92 -23.64 -13.59
N ALA A 286 8.79 -24.96 -13.44
CA ALA A 286 9.68 -25.72 -12.58
C ALA A 286 11.13 -25.57 -13.06
N ALA A 287 12.07 -25.37 -12.14
CA ALA A 287 13.49 -25.40 -12.49
C ALA A 287 13.84 -26.79 -13.08
N PRO A 288 14.64 -26.86 -14.15
CA PRO A 288 14.99 -28.15 -14.72
C PRO A 288 15.78 -28.98 -13.69
N GLU A 289 15.23 -30.12 -13.28
CA GLU A 289 16.03 -31.17 -12.65
C GLU A 289 17.10 -31.63 -13.66
N LEU A 290 18.33 -31.90 -13.20
CA LEU A 290 19.43 -32.32 -14.06
C LEU A 290 19.00 -33.52 -14.93
N GLY A 291 18.80 -33.31 -16.23
CA GLY A 291 18.40 -34.35 -17.18
C GLY A 291 16.89 -34.50 -17.47
N LYS A 292 16.01 -33.68 -16.88
CA LYS A 292 14.57 -33.62 -17.26
C LYS A 292 14.21 -32.25 -17.83
N LEU A 293 13.38 -32.25 -18.88
CA LEU A 293 12.76 -31.02 -19.37
C LEU A 293 11.90 -30.40 -18.26
N PRO A 294 11.90 -29.06 -18.09
CA PRO A 294 11.04 -28.41 -17.12
C PRO A 294 9.58 -28.72 -17.46
N VAL A 295 8.89 -29.41 -16.55
CA VAL A 295 7.45 -29.68 -16.69
C VAL A 295 6.73 -28.43 -16.21
N GLN A 296 6.08 -27.72 -17.14
CA GLN A 296 5.21 -26.60 -16.80
C GLN A 296 3.89 -27.18 -16.26
N TYR A 297 3.50 -26.77 -15.05
CA TYR A 297 2.20 -27.10 -14.49
C TYR A 297 1.26 -25.91 -14.76
N PRO A 298 0.46 -25.91 -15.85
CA PRO A 298 -0.34 -24.75 -16.24
C PRO A 298 -1.43 -24.36 -15.23
N GLY A 299 -1.74 -25.26 -14.27
CA GLY A 299 -2.62 -25.00 -13.13
C GLY A 299 -1.94 -24.37 -11.92
N ARG A 300 -0.60 -24.34 -11.85
CA ARG A 300 0.15 -23.68 -10.78
C ARG A 300 0.53 -22.27 -11.21
N LEU A 301 -0.09 -21.27 -10.58
CA LEU A 301 0.02 -19.88 -10.98
C LEU A 301 0.72 -19.05 -9.91
N LYS A 302 1.79 -18.36 -10.31
CA LYS A 302 2.47 -17.37 -9.48
C LYS A 302 1.95 -15.98 -9.84
N LEU A 303 0.95 -15.52 -9.09
CA LEU A 303 0.26 -14.25 -9.28
C LEU A 303 1.16 -13.08 -8.85
N PRO A 304 1.57 -12.19 -9.76
CA PRO A 304 2.35 -10.99 -9.43
C PRO A 304 1.48 -9.88 -8.82
N ARG A 305 2.08 -8.82 -8.28
CA ARG A 305 1.37 -7.65 -7.73
C ARG A 305 0.24 -7.09 -8.61
N GLN A 306 0.42 -7.07 -9.93
CA GLN A 306 -0.58 -6.60 -10.90
C GLN A 306 -1.84 -7.48 -10.98
N ALA A 307 -1.76 -8.73 -10.54
CA ALA A 307 -2.87 -9.67 -10.43
C ALA A 307 -3.65 -9.51 -9.11
N MET A 308 -3.25 -8.55 -8.26
CA MET A 308 -3.81 -8.32 -6.94
C MET A 308 -4.50 -6.96 -6.87
N ASN A 309 -5.51 -6.86 -6.02
CA ASN A 309 -6.13 -5.57 -5.72
C ASN A 309 -5.25 -4.74 -4.77
N THR A 310 -4.53 -3.77 -5.33
CA THR A 310 -3.62 -2.88 -4.59
C THR A 310 -4.31 -1.94 -3.60
N HIS A 311 -5.64 -1.90 -3.60
CA HIS A 311 -6.47 -1.08 -2.72
C HIS A 311 -7.23 -1.92 -1.67
N ASP A 312 -6.93 -3.21 -1.56
CA ASP A 312 -7.43 -4.05 -0.47
C ASP A 312 -6.30 -4.43 0.48
N ILE A 313 -6.61 -4.38 1.78
CA ILE A 313 -5.68 -4.66 2.88
C ILE A 313 -5.21 -6.11 2.86
N SER A 314 -6.03 -7.04 2.35
CA SER A 314 -5.63 -8.45 2.17
C SER A 314 -4.35 -8.58 1.35
N THR A 315 -4.08 -7.64 0.44
CA THR A 315 -2.88 -7.66 -0.42
C THR A 315 -1.72 -6.82 0.14
N TRP A 316 -1.81 -6.37 1.39
CA TRP A 316 -0.79 -5.53 2.01
C TRP A 316 0.58 -6.23 2.09
N LYS A 317 1.67 -5.54 1.71
CA LYS A 317 3.04 -6.09 1.67
C LYS A 317 3.23 -7.36 0.83
N LEU A 318 2.29 -7.67 -0.08
CA LEU A 318 2.41 -8.81 -0.98
C LEU A 318 3.01 -8.42 -2.32
N ASN A 319 4.03 -9.18 -2.73
CA ASN A 319 4.63 -9.06 -4.06
C ASN A 319 4.14 -10.16 -5.01
N THR A 320 3.98 -11.37 -4.49
CA THR A 320 3.55 -12.56 -5.24
C THR A 320 2.66 -13.45 -4.39
N VAL A 321 1.68 -14.14 -4.99
CA VAL A 321 0.88 -15.18 -4.33
C VAL A 321 0.86 -16.39 -5.27
N THR A 322 1.11 -17.58 -4.74
CA THR A 322 1.09 -18.82 -5.53
C THR A 322 -0.20 -19.58 -5.24
N VAL A 323 -0.90 -19.97 -6.30
CA VAL A 323 -2.11 -20.80 -6.26
C VAL A 323 -1.91 -22.03 -7.13
N SER A 324 -2.60 -23.12 -6.83
CA SER A 324 -2.56 -24.36 -7.61
C SER A 324 -3.96 -24.88 -7.86
N SER A 325 -4.27 -25.21 -9.11
CA SER A 325 -5.58 -25.79 -9.50
C SER A 325 -6.79 -24.97 -9.06
N SER A 326 -6.60 -23.66 -8.87
CA SER A 326 -7.62 -22.74 -8.36
C SER A 326 -8.90 -22.75 -9.20
N GLY A 327 -10.06 -22.63 -8.57
CA GLY A 327 -11.33 -22.32 -9.21
C GLY A 327 -11.45 -20.85 -9.65
N ALA A 328 -12.63 -20.48 -10.15
CA ALA A 328 -12.96 -19.10 -10.49
C ALA A 328 -14.33 -18.69 -9.93
N LEU A 329 -14.35 -17.51 -9.30
CA LEU A 329 -15.52 -16.88 -8.70
C LEU A 329 -16.21 -15.96 -9.72
N PHE A 330 -17.52 -16.09 -9.82
CA PHE A 330 -18.37 -15.27 -10.68
C PHE A 330 -19.37 -14.47 -9.85
N HIS A 331 -19.53 -13.19 -10.20
CA HIS A 331 -20.54 -12.34 -9.58
C HIS A 331 -21.91 -12.57 -10.24
N ARG A 332 -22.94 -12.77 -9.41
CA ARG A 332 -24.33 -12.87 -9.89
C ARG A 332 -24.89 -11.47 -10.15
N LYS A 333 -25.28 -11.20 -11.39
CA LYS A 333 -25.84 -9.91 -11.86
C LYS A 333 -27.06 -9.40 -11.07
N LYS A 334 -27.79 -10.26 -10.37
CA LYS A 334 -29.00 -9.93 -9.59
C LYS A 334 -28.78 -9.92 -8.07
N SER A 335 -27.53 -9.97 -7.61
CA SER A 335 -27.23 -9.95 -6.18
C SER A 335 -27.20 -8.51 -5.64
N GLY A 336 -27.63 -8.33 -4.40
CA GLY A 336 -27.48 -7.07 -3.66
C GLY A 336 -26.07 -6.87 -3.09
N THR A 337 -25.23 -7.90 -3.18
CA THR A 337 -23.85 -7.89 -2.68
C THR A 337 -22.87 -7.37 -3.74
N THR A 338 -21.83 -6.72 -3.25
CA THR A 338 -20.68 -6.28 -4.04
C THR A 338 -19.58 -7.32 -3.96
N LEU A 339 -19.11 -7.80 -5.11
CA LEU A 339 -17.93 -8.65 -5.23
C LEU A 339 -16.73 -7.78 -5.59
N THR A 340 -15.78 -7.66 -4.66
CA THR A 340 -14.50 -6.97 -4.88
C THR A 340 -13.42 -8.03 -5.10
N PRO A 341 -12.83 -8.13 -6.30
CA PRO A 341 -11.72 -9.06 -6.54
C PRO A 341 -10.52 -8.71 -5.66
N LEU A 342 -9.86 -9.73 -5.10
CA LEU A 342 -8.62 -9.62 -4.33
C LEU A 342 -7.44 -10.18 -5.13
N LEU A 343 -7.64 -11.34 -5.75
CA LEU A 343 -6.70 -12.04 -6.62
C LEU A 343 -7.40 -12.37 -7.93
N GLN A 344 -6.73 -12.10 -9.06
CA GLN A 344 -7.29 -12.31 -10.40
C GLN A 344 -6.26 -12.92 -11.34
N SER A 345 -6.74 -13.69 -12.30
CA SER A 345 -5.91 -14.20 -13.38
C SER A 345 -5.58 -13.12 -14.42
N SER A 346 -4.71 -13.45 -15.37
CA SER A 346 -4.47 -12.63 -16.54
C SER A 346 -5.62 -12.72 -17.55
N GLY A 347 -5.63 -11.80 -18.51
CA GLY A 347 -6.59 -11.85 -19.61
C GLY A 347 -6.44 -13.08 -20.52
N GLN A 348 -5.36 -13.86 -20.42
CA GLN A 348 -5.11 -15.07 -21.22
C GLN A 348 -5.56 -16.37 -20.52
N SER A 349 -6.14 -16.24 -19.33
CA SER A 349 -6.58 -17.39 -18.54
C SER A 349 -7.79 -18.10 -19.14
N ARG A 350 -7.91 -19.40 -18.86
CA ARG A 350 -9.01 -20.26 -19.32
C ARG A 350 -9.42 -21.22 -18.21
N LEU A 351 -10.69 -21.63 -18.23
CA LEU A 351 -11.20 -22.69 -17.36
C LEU A 351 -11.16 -24.03 -18.10
N LEU A 352 -10.65 -25.06 -17.44
CA LEU A 352 -10.63 -26.44 -17.92
C LEU A 352 -11.46 -27.33 -17.00
N GLU A 353 -12.10 -28.35 -17.58
CA GLU A 353 -12.83 -29.38 -16.84
C GLU A 353 -11.85 -30.27 -16.06
N THR A 354 -12.17 -30.58 -14.80
CA THR A 354 -11.33 -31.42 -13.92
C THR A 354 -11.07 -32.82 -14.48
N ASN A 355 -12.04 -33.39 -15.21
CA ASN A 355 -11.94 -34.71 -15.84
C ASN A 355 -10.92 -34.79 -17.01
N ARG A 356 -10.41 -33.66 -17.51
CA ARG A 356 -9.42 -33.64 -18.61
C ARG A 356 -7.97 -33.58 -18.14
N PHE A 357 -7.72 -33.57 -16.83
CA PHE A 357 -6.38 -33.39 -16.27
C PHE A 357 -5.56 -34.69 -16.16
N THR A 358 -6.07 -35.84 -16.62
CA THR A 358 -5.38 -37.13 -16.51
C THR A 358 -4.12 -37.27 -17.36
N SER A 359 -3.86 -36.34 -18.29
CA SER A 359 -2.70 -36.37 -19.19
C SER A 359 -2.13 -34.98 -19.42
N ALA A 360 -0.99 -34.65 -18.78
CA ALA A 360 -0.24 -33.41 -19.03
C ALA A 360 0.15 -33.21 -20.52
N HIS A 361 0.07 -34.28 -21.33
CA HIS A 361 0.42 -34.29 -22.74
C HIS A 361 -0.69 -33.79 -23.70
N GLU A 362 -1.94 -33.67 -23.26
CA GLU A 362 -3.08 -33.25 -24.11
C GLU A 362 -3.45 -31.76 -24.00
N ILE A 363 -2.81 -31.03 -23.07
CA ILE A 363 -3.10 -29.61 -22.84
C ILE A 363 -2.59 -28.73 -24.01
N ASP A 364 -1.57 -29.20 -24.72
CA ASP A 364 -0.91 -28.46 -25.82
C ASP A 364 -1.74 -28.46 -27.13
N SER A 365 -2.56 -29.49 -27.37
CA SER A 365 -3.31 -29.66 -28.63
C SER A 365 -4.70 -29.03 -28.66
N THR A 366 -5.21 -28.55 -27.51
CA THR A 366 -6.54 -27.93 -27.41
C THR A 366 -6.49 -26.39 -27.39
N ALA A 367 -5.29 -25.80 -27.53
CA ALA A 367 -5.08 -24.36 -27.47
C ALA A 367 -5.75 -23.59 -28.63
N ASP A 368 -6.05 -24.24 -29.76
CA ASP A 368 -6.27 -23.57 -31.04
C ASP A 368 -7.72 -23.13 -31.34
N ASN A 369 -8.72 -23.51 -30.51
CA ASN A 369 -10.12 -23.19 -30.81
C ASN A 369 -10.94 -22.80 -29.56
N ALA A 370 -10.84 -21.55 -29.08
CA ALA A 370 -11.99 -20.81 -28.50
C ALA A 370 -11.63 -19.38 -28.00
N SER A 371 -12.36 -18.40 -28.54
CA SER A 371 -12.58 -17.00 -28.13
C SER A 371 -11.34 -16.13 -27.80
N THR A 372 -10.99 -15.27 -28.74
CA THR A 372 -9.99 -14.18 -28.70
C THR A 372 -10.27 -13.05 -27.70
N ARG A 373 -11.18 -13.24 -26.73
CA ARG A 373 -11.53 -12.19 -25.77
C ARG A 373 -10.75 -12.38 -24.47
N ALA A 374 -9.91 -11.39 -24.16
CA ALA A 374 -9.21 -11.37 -22.89
C ALA A 374 -10.21 -11.34 -21.73
N GLN A 375 -10.18 -12.34 -20.86
CA GLN A 375 -11.07 -12.44 -19.70
C GLN A 375 -10.27 -12.72 -18.43
N HIS A 376 -10.43 -11.84 -17.45
CA HIS A 376 -9.89 -12.02 -16.11
C HIS A 376 -10.88 -12.84 -15.29
N HIS A 377 -10.39 -13.90 -14.65
CA HIS A 377 -11.14 -14.73 -13.71
C HIS A 377 -10.73 -14.35 -12.29
N VAL A 378 -11.70 -14.33 -11.37
CA VAL A 378 -11.45 -13.96 -9.97
C VAL A 378 -11.12 -15.22 -9.19
N ILE A 379 -9.97 -15.24 -8.52
CA ILE A 379 -9.49 -16.37 -7.72
C ILE A 379 -9.89 -16.20 -6.25
N ALA A 380 -9.75 -14.98 -5.74
CA ALA A 380 -10.20 -14.62 -4.40
C ALA A 380 -10.99 -13.32 -4.45
N ALA A 381 -12.06 -13.24 -3.66
CA ALA A 381 -12.94 -12.07 -3.63
C ALA A 381 -13.44 -11.76 -2.22
N ARG A 382 -13.62 -10.47 -1.96
CA ARG A 382 -14.36 -9.95 -0.82
C ARG A 382 -15.81 -9.70 -1.24
N ILE A 383 -16.75 -10.19 -0.44
CA ILE A 383 -18.19 -10.11 -0.65
C ILE A 383 -18.77 -9.30 0.49
N GLU A 384 -19.43 -8.20 0.14
CA GLU A 384 -20.01 -7.25 1.09
C GLU A 384 -21.42 -6.86 0.66
N GLY A 385 -22.29 -6.53 1.62
CA GLY A 385 -23.64 -6.02 1.36
C GLY A 385 -24.76 -6.90 1.92
N PRO A 386 -26.02 -6.64 1.54
CA PRO A 386 -27.17 -7.37 2.05
C PRO A 386 -27.23 -8.79 1.48
N ALA A 387 -27.51 -9.76 2.36
CA ALA A 387 -27.64 -11.17 2.00
C ALA A 387 -28.88 -11.78 2.66
N TYR A 388 -29.37 -12.86 2.04
CA TYR A 388 -30.53 -13.63 2.51
C TYR A 388 -30.10 -15.03 2.90
N SER A 389 -30.89 -15.68 3.75
CA SER A 389 -30.63 -17.07 4.13
C SER A 389 -30.96 -18.03 2.99
N ALA A 390 -30.07 -18.99 2.76
CA ALA A 390 -30.24 -20.20 1.96
C ALA A 390 -31.01 -21.30 2.72
N PHE A 391 -31.26 -21.12 4.03
CA PHE A 391 -32.01 -22.05 4.89
C PHE A 391 -33.29 -21.39 5.45
N PRO A 392 -34.25 -21.00 4.59
CA PRO A 392 -35.43 -20.26 5.03
C PRO A 392 -36.30 -21.03 6.03
N ASP A 393 -36.39 -22.35 5.85
CA ASP A 393 -37.16 -23.25 6.73
C ASP A 393 -36.32 -23.83 7.88
N GLY A 394 -35.05 -23.43 8.00
CA GLY A 394 -34.07 -24.06 8.88
C GLY A 394 -33.59 -25.41 8.36
N ILE A 395 -33.05 -26.22 9.27
CA ILE A 395 -32.62 -27.60 9.00
C ILE A 395 -33.41 -28.56 9.90
N LYS A 396 -33.47 -29.85 9.54
CA LYS A 396 -34.12 -30.84 10.41
C LYS A 396 -33.52 -30.74 11.81
N GLU A 397 -34.38 -30.59 12.82
CA GLU A 397 -34.06 -30.42 14.25
C GLU A 397 -33.67 -28.99 14.72
N GLN A 398 -33.52 -28.01 13.82
CA GLN A 398 -33.28 -26.62 14.22
C GLN A 398 -34.24 -25.63 13.50
N PRO A 399 -34.94 -24.76 14.24
CA PRO A 399 -35.87 -23.80 13.64
C PRO A 399 -35.14 -22.79 12.75
N ALA A 400 -35.91 -22.19 11.84
CA ALA A 400 -35.46 -21.10 10.97
C ALA A 400 -34.77 -19.99 11.77
N GLY A 401 -33.51 -19.71 11.43
CA GLY A 401 -32.68 -18.69 12.05
C GLY A 401 -32.92 -17.30 11.47
N LEU A 402 -31.87 -16.47 11.50
CA LEU A 402 -31.89 -15.18 10.82
C LEU A 402 -32.09 -15.39 9.31
N GLN A 403 -33.00 -14.61 8.73
CA GLN A 403 -33.40 -14.73 7.33
C GLN A 403 -32.69 -13.74 6.41
N LYS A 404 -32.12 -12.67 6.99
CA LYS A 404 -31.45 -11.61 6.25
C LYS A 404 -30.41 -10.93 7.11
N ALA A 405 -29.38 -10.40 6.46
CA ALA A 405 -28.43 -9.47 7.04
C ALA A 405 -28.34 -8.24 6.14
N ALA A 406 -28.24 -7.05 6.75
CA ALA A 406 -28.06 -5.82 5.99
C ALA A 406 -26.66 -5.73 5.37
N GLN A 407 -25.67 -6.33 6.04
CA GLN A 407 -24.28 -6.29 5.67
C GLN A 407 -23.60 -7.60 6.10
N ILE A 408 -23.06 -8.36 5.13
CA ILE A 408 -22.15 -9.47 5.38
C ILE A 408 -20.71 -9.05 5.05
N HIS A 409 -19.74 -9.74 5.66
CA HIS A 409 -18.32 -9.57 5.35
C HIS A 409 -17.68 -10.95 5.18
N VAL A 410 -17.56 -11.38 3.92
CA VAL A 410 -17.06 -12.70 3.57
C VAL A 410 -15.90 -12.56 2.59
N VAL A 411 -14.81 -13.26 2.82
CA VAL A 411 -13.74 -13.45 1.84
C VAL A 411 -13.76 -14.90 1.40
N VAL A 412 -13.86 -15.12 0.10
CA VAL A 412 -13.81 -16.46 -0.50
C VAL A 412 -12.55 -16.58 -1.32
N VAL A 413 -11.80 -17.65 -1.12
CA VAL A 413 -10.60 -18.04 -1.86
C VAL A 413 -10.89 -19.36 -2.55
N ALA A 414 -10.79 -19.41 -3.88
CA ALA A 414 -11.10 -20.59 -4.68
C ALA A 414 -9.92 -21.57 -4.80
N ASP A 415 -9.11 -21.70 -3.75
CA ASP A 415 -7.95 -22.59 -3.70
C ASP A 415 -7.65 -22.95 -2.24
N THR A 416 -7.64 -24.24 -1.89
CA THR A 416 -7.22 -24.71 -0.56
C THR A 416 -5.74 -25.06 -0.49
N ASP A 417 -5.10 -25.34 -1.61
CA ASP A 417 -3.69 -25.65 -1.73
C ASP A 417 -2.81 -24.41 -1.44
N LEU A 418 -3.33 -23.18 -1.60
CA LEU A 418 -2.67 -21.94 -1.13
C LEU A 418 -2.26 -22.00 0.35
N LEU A 419 -2.96 -22.78 1.18
CA LEU A 419 -2.70 -22.94 2.61
C LEU A 419 -1.51 -23.85 2.92
N THR A 420 -1.08 -24.64 1.94
CA THR A 420 -0.18 -25.76 2.15
C THR A 420 1.29 -25.35 2.18
N ASP A 421 2.08 -26.04 3.00
CA ASP A 421 3.49 -25.71 3.22
C ASP A 421 4.36 -25.96 1.96
N HIS A 422 3.94 -26.86 1.06
CA HIS A 422 4.73 -27.23 -0.14
C HIS A 422 4.64 -26.20 -1.28
N ILE A 423 3.52 -25.46 -1.38
CA ILE A 423 3.40 -24.31 -2.28
C ILE A 423 4.12 -23.08 -1.68
N ASN A 424 4.27 -23.04 -0.35
CA ASN A 424 4.89 -21.94 0.39
C ASN A 424 6.43 -21.97 0.40
N SER A 425 7.09 -22.54 -0.59
CA SER A 425 8.55 -22.73 -0.52
C SER A 425 9.40 -21.46 -0.80
N SER A 426 10.21 -21.10 0.21
CA SER A 426 11.55 -20.45 0.17
C SER A 426 11.69 -18.94 -0.10
N ALA A 427 10.64 -18.18 -0.43
CA ALA A 427 10.63 -16.71 -0.37
C ALA A 427 9.75 -16.28 0.82
N PRO A 428 10.01 -15.16 1.53
CA PRO A 428 9.27 -14.82 2.75
C PRO A 428 7.75 -14.99 2.53
N ASP A 429 7.17 -15.91 3.32
CA ASP A 429 5.93 -16.67 3.07
C ASP A 429 4.76 -15.82 2.57
N SER A 430 4.73 -15.56 1.26
CA SER A 430 3.82 -14.53 0.72
C SER A 430 2.34 -14.95 0.77
N ASN A 431 2.05 -16.24 0.67
CA ASN A 431 0.68 -16.76 0.87
C ASN A 431 0.24 -16.65 2.33
N ALA A 432 1.12 -16.96 3.29
CA ALA A 432 0.82 -16.78 4.71
C ALA A 432 0.51 -15.31 5.02
N VAL A 433 1.28 -14.37 4.48
CA VAL A 433 1.02 -12.94 4.61
C VAL A 433 -0.37 -12.55 4.08
N PHE A 434 -0.82 -13.11 2.95
CA PHE A 434 -2.17 -12.86 2.43
C PHE A 434 -3.26 -13.28 3.42
N ILE A 435 -3.11 -14.47 4.02
CA ILE A 435 -4.06 -15.02 4.98
C ILE A 435 -4.05 -14.20 6.26
N LEU A 436 -2.86 -13.93 6.82
CA LEU A 436 -2.69 -13.14 8.03
C LEU A 436 -3.27 -11.73 7.88
N ASN A 437 -3.01 -11.05 6.76
CA ASN A 437 -3.58 -9.73 6.48
C ASN A 437 -5.09 -9.76 6.37
N THR A 438 -5.63 -10.79 5.71
CA THR A 438 -7.08 -10.95 5.54
C THR A 438 -7.74 -11.19 6.89
N LEU A 439 -7.22 -12.10 7.70
CA LEU A 439 -7.74 -12.38 9.03
C LEU A 439 -7.58 -11.21 9.98
N ASP A 440 -6.45 -10.50 9.93
CA ASP A 440 -6.24 -9.29 10.72
C ASP A 440 -7.26 -8.21 10.34
N ASN A 441 -7.45 -7.95 9.04
CA ASN A 441 -8.46 -7.02 8.54
C ASN A 441 -9.89 -7.41 8.94
N LEU A 442 -10.24 -8.69 8.86
CA LEU A 442 -11.55 -9.17 9.31
C LEU A 442 -11.66 -9.00 10.83
N SER A 443 -10.65 -9.39 11.60
CA SER A 443 -10.68 -9.24 13.07
C SER A 443 -10.62 -7.79 13.57
N ALA A 444 -10.22 -6.84 12.72
CA ALA A 444 -10.11 -5.44 13.07
C ALA A 444 -11.45 -4.84 13.53
N SER A 445 -11.36 -3.92 14.49
CA SER A 445 -12.49 -3.10 14.94
C SER A 445 -13.02 -2.24 13.79
N ASP A 446 -14.29 -1.83 13.88
CA ASP A 446 -14.92 -0.99 12.84
C ASP A 446 -14.18 0.34 12.63
N SER A 447 -13.53 0.88 13.66
CA SER A 447 -12.70 2.08 13.53
C SER A 447 -11.50 1.90 12.60
N LEU A 448 -10.88 0.71 12.59
CA LEU A 448 -9.74 0.40 11.72
C LEU A 448 -10.20 -0.18 10.38
N ALA A 449 -11.21 -1.05 10.38
CA ALA A 449 -11.75 -1.68 9.17
C ALA A 449 -12.36 -0.67 8.18
N ASN A 450 -12.90 0.45 8.69
CA ASN A 450 -13.45 1.51 7.86
C ASN A 450 -12.39 2.46 7.27
N ILE A 451 -11.12 2.35 7.68
CA ILE A 451 -10.00 3.06 7.05
C ILE A 451 -9.69 2.37 5.73
N ARG A 452 -10.54 2.62 4.73
CA ARG A 452 -10.40 2.06 3.40
C ARG A 452 -9.34 2.82 2.60
N PRO A 453 -8.50 2.11 1.83
CA PRO A 453 -7.60 2.72 0.87
C PRO A 453 -8.38 3.61 -0.09
N ARG A 454 -7.91 4.83 -0.32
CA ARG A 454 -8.60 5.76 -1.23
C ARG A 454 -8.43 5.26 -2.66
N ALA A 455 -9.52 5.28 -3.43
CA ALA A 455 -9.52 4.92 -4.84
C ALA A 455 -8.38 5.64 -5.58
N PRO A 456 -7.76 4.98 -6.57
CA PRO A 456 -6.58 5.52 -7.22
C PRO A 456 -6.92 6.87 -7.82
N MET A 457 -6.03 7.84 -7.60
CA MET A 457 -5.87 8.86 -8.61
C MET A 457 -5.53 8.11 -9.90
N ASP A 458 -6.27 8.37 -10.98
CA ASP A 458 -5.74 8.18 -12.32
C ASP A 458 -4.61 9.22 -12.48
N ARG A 459 -3.48 8.94 -11.80
CA ARG A 459 -2.31 9.79 -11.77
C ARG A 459 -1.59 9.50 -13.07
N SER A 460 -2.20 9.90 -14.18
CA SER A 460 -1.45 10.18 -15.40
C SER A 460 -0.31 11.07 -14.93
N LYS A 461 0.92 10.54 -14.92
CA LYS A 461 2.10 11.24 -14.40
C LYS A 461 2.05 12.68 -14.91
N ASN A 462 2.03 13.65 -14.01
CA ASN A 462 2.00 15.05 -14.43
C ASN A 462 3.21 15.29 -15.33
N ILE A 463 3.10 16.18 -16.33
CA ILE A 463 4.20 16.45 -17.28
C ILE A 463 5.52 16.76 -16.55
N MET A 464 5.43 17.48 -15.43
CA MET A 464 6.57 17.77 -14.55
C MET A 464 7.22 16.51 -13.95
N GLU A 465 6.42 15.53 -13.53
CA GLU A 465 6.93 14.28 -12.94
C GLU A 465 7.68 13.46 -13.99
N ARG A 466 7.17 13.41 -15.22
CA ARG A 466 7.87 12.73 -16.33
C ARG A 466 9.21 13.41 -16.65
N ILE A 467 9.25 14.74 -16.69
CA ILE A 467 10.50 15.49 -16.96
C ILE A 467 11.52 15.24 -15.85
N ARG A 468 11.09 15.20 -14.58
CA ARG A 468 11.98 14.89 -13.45
C ARG A 468 12.49 13.47 -13.46
N ASP A 469 11.61 12.48 -13.67
CA ASP A 469 11.99 11.06 -13.77
C ASP A 469 13.00 10.85 -14.92
N ASN A 470 12.76 11.47 -16.08
CA ASN A 470 13.65 11.40 -17.23
C ASN A 470 15.02 12.04 -16.95
N ALA A 471 15.05 13.18 -16.23
CA ALA A 471 16.29 13.83 -15.82
C ALA A 471 17.10 12.96 -14.85
N GLU A 472 16.42 12.29 -13.91
CA GLU A 472 17.02 11.35 -12.96
C GLU A 472 17.66 10.16 -13.69
N GLN A 473 16.90 9.50 -14.57
CA GLN A 473 17.39 8.36 -15.36
C GLN A 473 18.57 8.76 -16.26
N ALA A 474 18.51 9.94 -16.87
CA ALA A 474 19.59 10.47 -17.69
C ALA A 474 20.86 10.80 -16.87
N TYR A 475 20.68 11.21 -15.60
CA TYR A 475 21.79 11.41 -14.67
C TYR A 475 22.41 10.07 -14.26
N GLU A 476 21.60 9.11 -13.80
CA GLU A 476 22.07 7.79 -13.35
C GLU A 476 22.90 7.07 -14.43
N GLN A 477 22.39 7.05 -15.67
CA GLN A 477 23.07 6.43 -16.82
C GLN A 477 24.45 7.03 -17.08
N LYS A 478 24.62 8.34 -16.89
CA LYS A 478 25.87 9.06 -17.19
C LYS A 478 26.81 9.16 -15.98
N ALA A 479 26.26 9.24 -14.77
CA ALA A 479 27.01 9.37 -13.52
C ALA A 479 27.75 8.08 -13.17
N THR A 480 27.15 6.92 -13.44
CA THR A 480 27.71 5.60 -13.10
C THR A 480 29.14 5.41 -13.65
N GLU A 481 29.41 5.87 -14.87
CA GLU A 481 30.74 5.72 -15.48
C GLU A 481 31.77 6.67 -14.85
N LEU A 482 31.37 7.91 -14.55
CA LEU A 482 32.22 8.90 -13.88
C LEU A 482 32.53 8.50 -12.43
N GLU A 483 31.57 7.91 -11.72
CA GLU A 483 31.74 7.41 -10.36
C GLU A 483 32.70 6.22 -10.31
N ARG A 484 32.59 5.28 -11.26
CA ARG A 484 33.56 4.17 -11.39
C ARG A 484 34.96 4.68 -11.66
N ARG A 485 35.09 5.69 -12.54
CA ARG A 485 36.38 6.30 -12.85
C ARG A 485 36.98 6.99 -11.63
N LEU A 486 36.17 7.75 -10.88
CA LEU A 486 36.58 8.41 -9.65
C LEU A 486 37.09 7.40 -8.61
N LEU A 487 36.34 6.31 -8.39
CA LEU A 487 36.74 5.24 -7.47
C LEU A 487 38.08 4.59 -7.85
N ARG A 488 38.31 4.33 -9.15
CA ARG A 488 39.60 3.80 -9.64
C ARG A 488 40.74 4.79 -9.42
N THR A 489 40.54 6.07 -9.79
CA THR A 489 41.54 7.12 -9.59
C THR A 489 41.88 7.31 -8.11
N GLU A 490 40.90 7.22 -7.21
CA GLU A 490 41.10 7.31 -5.75
C GLU A 490 41.95 6.13 -5.24
N GLN A 491 41.66 4.91 -5.70
CA GLN A 491 42.42 3.71 -5.35
C GLN A 491 43.88 3.76 -5.85
N GLU A 492 44.09 4.13 -7.11
CA GLU A 492 45.43 4.27 -7.69
C GLU A 492 46.25 5.34 -6.97
N TRP A 493 45.61 6.46 -6.60
CA TRP A 493 46.27 7.51 -5.83
C TRP A 493 46.65 7.05 -4.41
N GLN A 494 45.78 6.29 -3.73
CA GLN A 494 46.08 5.75 -2.39
C GLN A 494 47.23 4.74 -2.41
N MET A 495 47.33 3.92 -3.47
CA MET A 495 48.45 2.98 -3.63
C MET A 495 49.79 3.70 -3.83
N LEU A 496 49.79 4.81 -4.56
CA LEU A 496 50.99 5.60 -4.87
C LEU A 496 51.32 6.65 -3.80
N ASN A 497 50.39 6.98 -2.91
CA ASN A 497 50.56 7.93 -1.82
C ASN A 497 49.97 7.40 -0.50
N PRO A 498 50.60 6.38 0.12
CA PRO A 498 50.17 5.85 1.40
C PRO A 498 50.31 6.90 2.52
N PRO A 499 49.45 6.86 3.56
CA PRO A 499 49.51 7.80 4.68
C PRO A 499 50.86 7.69 5.42
N ALA A 500 51.50 8.84 5.64
CA ALA A 500 52.81 8.92 6.28
C ALA A 500 52.79 8.43 7.73
N ALA A 501 53.85 7.72 8.14
CA ALA A 501 54.11 7.38 9.53
C ALA A 501 54.40 8.65 10.36
N PRO A 502 54.04 8.69 11.67
CA PRO A 502 53.91 9.93 12.44
C PRO A 502 55.21 10.65 12.85
N LEU A 503 56.36 10.37 12.23
CA LEU A 503 57.65 10.96 12.64
C LEU A 503 58.42 11.57 11.47
N GLY A 504 58.66 12.89 11.58
CA GLY A 504 59.56 13.68 10.73
C GLY A 504 58.90 14.40 9.55
N SER A 505 59.65 15.32 8.91
CA SER A 505 59.28 15.92 7.64
C SER A 505 59.68 14.99 6.50
N GLN A 506 58.70 14.43 5.79
CA GLN A 506 58.93 13.59 4.61
C GLN A 506 58.93 14.44 3.33
N ALA A 507 59.78 14.08 2.37
CA ALA A 507 59.76 14.68 1.05
C ALA A 507 58.45 14.29 0.34
N VAL A 508 57.73 15.28 -0.19
CA VAL A 508 56.51 15.04 -0.97
C VAL A 508 56.93 14.47 -2.32
N ASP A 509 56.48 13.26 -2.64
CA ASP A 509 56.72 12.65 -3.93
C ASP A 509 55.89 13.36 -5.01
N THR A 510 56.51 14.28 -5.73
CA THR A 510 55.90 15.00 -6.87
C THR A 510 56.19 14.28 -8.18
N THR A 511 55.94 12.97 -8.24
CA THR A 511 56.04 12.25 -9.51
C THR A 511 54.98 12.79 -10.48
N PRO A 512 55.28 12.91 -11.78
CA PRO A 512 54.34 13.45 -12.76
C PRO A 512 53.03 12.64 -12.83
N GLN A 513 53.07 11.36 -12.46
CA GLN A 513 51.90 10.48 -12.36
C GLN A 513 50.99 10.85 -11.17
N LEU A 514 51.54 11.11 -9.98
CA LEU A 514 50.77 11.55 -8.80
C LEU A 514 50.09 12.90 -9.03
N VAL A 515 50.77 13.84 -9.70
CA VAL A 515 50.19 15.15 -10.07
C VAL A 515 49.04 14.98 -11.07
N ALA A 516 49.17 14.06 -12.04
CA ALA A 516 48.12 13.75 -13.00
C ALA A 516 46.89 13.13 -12.34
N LEU A 517 47.08 12.14 -11.45
CA LEU A 517 46.00 11.51 -10.69
C LEU A 517 45.29 12.50 -9.75
N ASN A 518 46.04 13.37 -9.07
CA ASN A 518 45.45 14.40 -8.22
C ASN A 518 44.61 15.41 -9.04
N LYS A 519 45.09 15.76 -10.24
CA LYS A 519 44.33 16.61 -11.17
C LYS A 519 43.05 15.94 -11.65
N GLU A 520 43.07 14.63 -11.93
CA GLU A 520 41.87 13.87 -12.26
C GLU A 520 40.89 13.78 -11.07
N ARG A 521 41.39 13.54 -9.85
CA ARG A 521 40.59 13.49 -8.62
C ARG A 521 39.85 14.80 -8.32
N LEU A 522 40.42 15.94 -8.71
CA LEU A 522 39.75 17.24 -8.59
C LEU A 522 38.77 17.51 -9.73
N ARG A 523 39.04 16.99 -10.93
CA ARG A 523 38.23 17.22 -12.14
C ARG A 523 36.96 16.38 -12.16
N LEU A 524 37.03 15.11 -11.76
CA LEU A 524 35.91 14.17 -11.83
C LEU A 524 34.70 14.59 -10.97
N PRO A 525 34.86 15.09 -9.72
CA PRO A 525 33.75 15.66 -8.95
C PRO A 525 33.14 16.90 -9.59
N MET A 526 33.96 17.77 -10.20
CA MET A 526 33.47 18.94 -10.92
C MET A 526 32.64 18.54 -12.14
N GLU A 527 33.06 17.51 -12.86
CA GLU A 527 32.31 16.94 -13.99
C GLU A 527 30.99 16.29 -13.53
N LEU A 528 30.98 15.59 -12.40
CA LEU A 528 29.76 15.06 -11.79
C LEU A 528 28.77 16.17 -11.39
N HIS A 529 29.27 17.26 -10.78
CA HIS A 529 28.44 18.42 -10.44
C HIS A 529 27.90 19.14 -11.68
N ALA A 530 28.73 19.33 -12.70
CA ALA A 530 28.33 19.94 -13.96
C ALA A 530 27.28 19.07 -14.70
N LEU A 531 27.47 17.75 -14.73
CA LEU A 531 26.53 16.79 -15.29
C LEU A 531 25.17 16.85 -14.59
N ARG A 532 25.16 16.95 -13.25
CA ARG A 532 23.93 17.11 -12.47
C ARG A 532 23.22 18.43 -12.81
N ALA A 533 23.95 19.54 -12.89
CA ALA A 533 23.38 20.82 -13.27
C ALA A 533 22.79 20.80 -14.70
N GLN A 534 23.46 20.11 -15.63
CA GLN A 534 23.02 19.97 -17.01
C GLN A 534 21.75 19.12 -17.15
N THR A 535 21.72 17.95 -16.50
CA THR A 535 20.57 17.02 -16.54
C THR A 535 19.32 17.61 -15.89
N HIS A 536 19.46 18.40 -14.84
CA HIS A 536 18.33 19.07 -14.17
C HIS A 536 18.00 20.47 -14.73
N ALA A 537 18.67 20.95 -15.77
CA ALA A 537 18.49 22.30 -16.30
C ALA A 537 17.04 22.57 -16.78
N GLU A 538 16.41 21.60 -17.43
CA GLU A 538 15.02 21.72 -17.89
C GLU A 538 14.03 21.79 -16.72
N VAL A 539 14.28 21.02 -15.66
CA VAL A 539 13.49 21.05 -14.43
C VAL A 539 13.57 22.43 -13.78
N HIS A 540 14.77 23.01 -13.67
CA HIS A 540 14.97 24.32 -13.05
C HIS A 540 14.34 25.45 -13.86
N ARG A 541 14.40 25.41 -15.20
CA ARG A 541 13.73 26.40 -16.07
C ARG A 541 12.22 26.39 -15.86
N LEU A 542 11.62 25.21 -15.82
CA LEU A 542 10.17 25.07 -15.67
C LEU A 542 9.72 25.43 -14.24
N GLU A 543 10.51 25.09 -13.23
CA GLU A 543 10.29 25.49 -11.85
C GLU A 543 10.37 27.03 -11.68
N LEU A 544 11.35 27.67 -12.31
CA LEU A 544 11.50 29.12 -12.28
C LEU A 544 10.35 29.82 -13.00
N ALA A 545 9.90 29.29 -14.14
CA ALA A 545 8.73 29.80 -14.86
C ALA A 545 7.45 29.72 -14.00
N ILE A 546 7.21 28.60 -13.31
CA ILE A 546 6.07 28.44 -12.41
C ILE A 546 6.19 29.38 -11.20
N LYS A 547 7.36 29.47 -10.57
CA LYS A 547 7.59 30.38 -9.44
C LYS A 547 7.35 31.83 -9.84
N LEU A 548 7.88 32.26 -10.99
CA LEU A 548 7.64 33.61 -11.52
C LEU A 548 6.14 33.84 -11.76
N PHE A 549 5.46 32.89 -12.41
CA PHE A 549 4.03 33.01 -12.66
C PHE A 549 3.22 33.17 -11.38
N VAL A 550 3.44 32.32 -10.37
CA VAL A 550 2.72 32.40 -9.08
C VAL A 550 3.05 33.69 -8.34
N THR A 551 4.33 34.09 -8.34
CA THR A 551 4.81 35.30 -7.65
C THR A 551 4.28 36.58 -8.32
N LEU A 552 4.06 36.59 -9.64
CA LEU A 552 3.47 37.70 -10.38
C LEU A 552 1.94 37.71 -10.33
N ALA A 553 1.31 36.53 -10.34
CA ALA A 553 -0.15 36.39 -10.38
C ALA A 553 -0.81 36.90 -9.09
N ILE A 554 -0.25 36.60 -7.91
CA ILE A 554 -0.86 36.99 -6.63
C ILE A 554 -0.92 38.52 -6.45
N PRO A 555 0.19 39.28 -6.62
CA PRO A 555 0.15 40.75 -6.61
C PRO A 555 -0.70 41.31 -7.76
N GLY A 556 -0.69 40.67 -8.93
CA GLY A 556 -1.52 41.07 -10.07
C GLY A 556 -3.02 41.05 -9.75
N VAL A 557 -3.51 39.96 -9.14
CA VAL A 557 -4.90 39.83 -8.71
C VAL A 557 -5.24 40.84 -7.62
N LEU A 558 -4.35 41.07 -6.65
CA LEU A 558 -4.57 42.07 -5.60
C LEU A 558 -4.65 43.50 -6.16
N CYS A 559 -3.79 43.86 -7.12
CA CYS A 559 -3.85 45.13 -7.83
C CYS A 559 -5.15 45.28 -8.62
N LEU A 560 -5.63 44.21 -9.26
CA LEU A 560 -6.88 44.20 -10.02
C LEU A 560 -8.10 44.40 -9.10
N VAL A 561 -8.13 43.72 -7.96
CA VAL A 561 -9.18 43.91 -6.93
C VAL A 561 -9.15 45.35 -6.39
N ALA A 562 -7.97 45.88 -6.06
CA ALA A 562 -7.82 47.27 -5.61
C ALA A 562 -8.30 48.28 -6.66
N TRP A 563 -7.99 48.03 -7.94
CA TRP A 563 -8.44 48.87 -9.06
C TRP A 563 -9.96 48.85 -9.24
N VAL A 564 -10.59 47.68 -9.17
CA VAL A 564 -12.05 47.55 -9.24
C VAL A 564 -12.75 48.30 -8.10
N VAL A 565 -12.24 48.18 -6.87
CA VAL A 565 -12.75 48.93 -5.71
C VAL A 565 -12.60 50.44 -5.90
N PHE A 566 -11.45 50.89 -6.42
CA PHE A 566 -11.20 52.30 -6.72
C PHE A 566 -12.17 52.87 -7.77
N VAL A 567 -12.37 52.16 -8.89
CA VAL A 567 -13.29 52.59 -9.96
C VAL A 567 -14.73 52.63 -9.45
N ARG A 568 -15.14 51.65 -8.65
CA ARG A 568 -16.49 51.59 -8.06
C ARG A 568 -16.74 52.75 -7.10
N ASN A 569 -15.75 53.11 -6.28
CA ASN A 569 -15.84 54.27 -5.39
C ASN A 569 -15.83 55.61 -6.15
N LYS A 570 -15.06 55.72 -7.24
CA LYS A 570 -15.05 56.92 -8.09
C LYS A 570 -16.39 57.12 -8.80
N ARG A 571 -17.00 56.05 -9.33
CA ARG A 571 -18.34 56.10 -9.95
C ARG A 571 -19.42 56.51 -8.95
N ARG A 572 -19.37 55.98 -7.72
CA ARG A 572 -20.29 56.40 -6.64
C ARG A 572 -20.16 57.89 -6.29
N ARG A 573 -18.94 58.44 -6.27
CA ARG A 573 -18.71 59.87 -6.01
C ARG A 573 -19.17 60.78 -7.16
N LEU A 574 -19.02 60.34 -8.40
CA LEU A 574 -19.51 61.08 -9.58
C LEU A 574 -21.04 61.06 -9.69
N GLN A 575 -21.70 59.97 -9.26
CA GLN A 575 -23.17 59.93 -9.17
C GLN A 575 -23.70 60.81 -8.03
N ALA A 576 -22.96 60.94 -6.92
CA ALA A 576 -23.33 61.84 -5.82
C ALA A 576 -23.17 63.34 -6.17
N SER A 577 -22.30 63.69 -7.13
CA SER A 577 -22.13 65.08 -7.57
C SER A 577 -23.12 65.53 -8.66
N VAL A 578 -23.82 64.59 -9.31
CA VAL A 578 -24.84 64.91 -10.33
C VAL A 578 -26.25 65.01 -9.72
N GLY A 579 -26.42 64.61 -8.45
CA GLY A 579 -27.68 64.79 -7.70
C GLY A 579 -27.78 66.10 -6.90
N LEU A 580 -26.84 67.04 -7.08
CA LEU A 580 -26.76 68.33 -6.36
C LEU A 580 -26.58 69.54 -7.29
N SER A 581 -26.91 69.39 -8.58
CA SER A 581 -27.00 70.50 -9.54
C SER A 581 -28.43 70.70 -10.01
#